data_AF-A0A2H5ZZN9-F1
#
_entry.id   AF-A0A2H5ZZN9-F1
#
_cell.length_a   1.000
_cell.length_b   1.000
_cell.length_c   1.000
_cell.angle_alpha   90.00
_cell.angle_beta   90.00
_cell.angle_gamma   90.00
#
_symmetry.space_group_name_H-M   'P 1'
#
loop_
_entity.id
_entity.type
_entity.pdbx_description
1 polymer ?
#
loop_
_entity_poly.entity_id
_entity_poly.type
_entity_poly.pdbx_seq_one_letter_code
_entity_poly.pdbx_strand_id
1 'polypeptide(L)' 'MARVALYVQCPTCGAVFDTGLRTDTGSFQRGTFAANYHTCPHCKTQETYRKADYRLVDARTGQPLPGPRRPA' A
#
# COMPACT_ATOMS: atom_id res chain seq x y z
N MET A 1 12.49 0.12 -13.08
CA MET A 1 12.10 1.31 -12.29
C MET A 1 10.85 0.99 -11.50
N ALA A 2 10.88 1.15 -10.18
CA ALA A 2 9.71 0.99 -9.33
C ALA A 2 8.68 2.10 -9.64
N ARG A 3 7.58 1.73 -10.29
CA ARG A 3 6.51 2.66 -10.73
C ARG A 3 5.24 2.54 -9.90
N VAL A 4 5.23 1.64 -8.92
CA VAL A 4 4.10 1.40 -8.05
C VAL A 4 4.40 1.96 -6.68
N ALA A 5 3.57 2.90 -6.23
CA ALA A 5 3.53 3.38 -4.86
C ALA A 5 2.53 2.54 -4.06
N LEU A 6 2.88 2.22 -2.81
CA LEU A 6 2.02 1.45 -1.92
C LEU A 6 1.30 2.38 -0.96
N TYR A 7 -0.02 2.36 -1.03
CA TYR A 7 -0.91 3.12 -0.16
C TYR A 7 -1.61 2.17 0.79
N VAL A 8 -2.00 2.65 1.97
CA VAL A 8 -2.81 1.90 2.93
C VAL A 8 -3.94 2.78 3.44
N GLN A 9 -5.00 2.16 3.97
CA GLN A 9 -6.05 2.85 4.68
C GLN A 9 -5.84 2.69 6.19
N CYS A 10 -5.76 3.79 6.92
CA CYS A 10 -5.67 3.75 8.37
C CYS A 10 -6.96 3.12 8.96
N PRO A 11 -6.88 2.05 9.77
CA PRO A 11 -8.06 1.45 10.37
C PRO A 11 -8.71 2.34 11.44
N THR A 12 -7.93 3.25 12.04
CA THR A 12 -8.39 4.14 13.12
C THR A 12 -9.18 5.34 12.60
N CYS A 13 -8.66 6.06 11.60
CA CYS A 13 -9.29 7.29 11.09
C CYS A 13 -9.84 7.17 9.66
N GLY A 14 -9.63 6.03 9.00
CA GLY A 14 -10.12 5.79 7.63
C GLY A 14 -9.34 6.49 6.52
N ALA A 15 -8.35 7.34 6.85
CA ALA A 15 -7.57 8.08 5.85
C ALA A 15 -6.69 7.13 5.02
N VAL A 16 -6.66 7.35 3.70
CA VAL A 16 -5.76 6.64 2.77
C VAL A 16 -4.50 7.46 2.59
N PHE A 17 -3.33 6.85 2.77
CA PHE A 17 -2.05 7.57 2.71
C PHE A 17 -0.94 6.74 2.06
N ASP A 18 0.05 7.45 1.52
CA ASP A 18 1.26 6.88 0.92
C ASP A 18 2.21 6.38 2.01
N THR A 19 2.68 5.14 1.88
CA THR A 19 3.58 4.54 2.88
C THR A 19 5.07 4.83 2.65
N GLY A 20 5.42 5.57 1.59
CA GLY A 20 6.78 5.80 1.12
C GLY A 20 7.38 4.63 0.34
N LEU A 21 6.79 3.43 0.45
CA LEU A 21 7.28 2.24 -0.24
C LEU A 21 7.03 2.32 -1.75
N ARG A 22 8.03 1.90 -2.52
CA ARG A 22 8.01 1.87 -3.98
C ARG A 22 8.41 0.48 -4.47
N THR A 23 7.69 -0.03 -5.47
CA THR A 23 7.96 -1.34 -6.08
C THR A 23 7.50 -1.37 -7.55
N ASP A 24 7.54 -2.54 -8.16
CA ASP A 24 6.87 -2.85 -9.44
C ASP A 24 5.84 -3.95 -9.22
N THR A 25 4.90 -4.12 -10.16
CA THR A 25 3.80 -5.09 -10.01
C THR A 25 4.28 -6.54 -9.92
N GLY A 26 5.35 -6.90 -10.64
CA GLY A 26 5.91 -8.27 -10.61
C GLY A 26 6.59 -8.59 -9.29
N SER A 27 7.36 -7.64 -8.77
CA SER A 27 7.96 -7.74 -7.42
C SER A 27 6.89 -7.72 -6.33
N PHE A 28 5.83 -6.92 -6.48
CA PHE A 28 4.70 -6.94 -5.55
C PHE A 28 4.02 -8.31 -5.52
N GLN A 29 3.79 -8.93 -6.67
CA GLN A 29 3.15 -10.24 -6.78
C GLN A 29 3.99 -11.34 -6.12
N ARG A 30 5.29 -11.40 -6.42
CA ARG A 30 6.20 -12.44 -5.89
C ARG A 30 6.61 -12.20 -4.43
N GLY A 31 6.67 -10.95 -3.99
CA GLY A 31 7.10 -10.60 -2.64
C GLY A 31 6.11 -11.03 -1.58
N THR A 32 6.60 -11.42 -0.41
CA THR A 32 5.75 -11.74 0.75
C THR A 32 5.19 -10.49 1.42
N PHE A 33 5.88 -9.35 1.31
CA PHE A 33 5.56 -8.09 2.01
C PHE A 33 5.14 -8.39 3.45
N ALA A 34 6.14 -8.74 4.27
CA ALA A 34 5.98 -8.97 5.70
C ALA A 34 5.19 -7.81 6.34
N ALA A 35 4.60 -8.07 7.51
CA ALA A 35 3.93 -7.04 8.29
C ALA A 35 4.88 -5.83 8.49
N ASN A 36 4.52 -4.68 7.91
CA ASN A 36 5.26 -3.43 8.03
C ASN A 36 4.49 -2.47 8.93
N TYR A 37 5.20 -1.76 9.80
CA TYR A 37 4.62 -0.71 10.63
C TYR A 37 4.58 0.60 9.87
N HIS A 38 3.41 1.24 9.82
CA HIS A 38 3.25 2.57 9.26
C HIS A 38 2.50 3.48 10.22
N THR A 39 2.98 4.71 10.36
CA THR A 39 2.34 5.74 11.17
C THR A 39 1.44 6.59 10.28
N CYS A 40 0.16 6.68 10.62
CA CYS A 40 -0.78 7.49 9.86
C CYS A 40 -0.43 8.98 9.98
N PRO A 41 -0.24 9.72 8.86
CA PRO A 41 0.08 11.14 8.92
C PRO A 41 -1.07 11.99 9.47
N HIS A 42 -2.32 11.50 9.38
CA HIS A 42 -3.52 12.20 9.83
C HIS A 42 -3.77 12.07 11.34
N CYS A 43 -3.88 10.84 11.86
CA CYS A 43 -4.22 10.61 13.27
C CYS A 43 -3.04 10.20 14.16
N LYS A 44 -1.83 10.06 13.59
CA LYS A 44 -0.58 9.66 14.27
C LYS A 44 -0.56 8.26 14.88
N THR A 45 -1.62 7.46 14.71
CA THR A 45 -1.63 6.06 15.12
C THR A 45 -0.64 5.24 14.29
N GLN A 46 0.15 4.40 14.95
CA GLN A 46 1.02 3.43 14.31
C GLN A 46 0.32 2.07 14.29
N GLU A 47 0.22 1.48 13.11
CA GLU A 47 -0.46 0.20 12.90
C GLU A 47 0.42 -0.74 12.06
N THR A 48 0.09 -2.03 12.12
CA THR A 48 0.76 -3.05 11.31
C THR A 48 -0.05 -3.34 10.05
N TYR A 49 0.57 -3.24 8.88
CA TYR A 49 -0.06 -3.48 7.60
C TYR A 49 0.58 -4.69 6.90
N ARG A 50 -0.28 -5.57 6.39
CA ARG A 50 0.08 -6.76 5.62
C ARG A 50 -0.03 -6.47 4.13
N LYS A 51 0.49 -7.39 3.31
CA LYS A 51 0.41 -7.30 1.85
C LYS A 51 -1.00 -6.97 1.32
N ALA A 52 -2.03 -7.58 1.90
CA ALA A 52 -3.42 -7.41 1.48
C ALA A 52 -3.98 -6.02 1.77
N ASP A 53 -3.36 -5.26 2.68
CA ASP A 53 -3.78 -3.90 3.03
C ASP A 53 -3.25 -2.87 2.03
N TYR A 54 -2.23 -3.22 1.25
CA TYR A 54 -1.65 -2.34 0.25
C TYR A 54 -2.55 -2.18 -0.97
N ARG A 55 -2.81 -0.92 -1.29
CA ARG A 55 -3.38 -0.46 -2.55
C ARG A 55 -2.23 -0.05 -3.47
N LEU A 56 -2.25 -0.58 -4.68
CA LEU A 56 -1.26 -0.23 -5.70
C LEU A 56 -1.70 1.07 -6.38
N VAL A 57 -0.82 2.06 -6.39
CA VAL A 57 -1.04 3.34 -7.08
C VAL A 57 0.10 3.54 -8.07
N ASP A 58 -0.21 3.97 -9.28
CA ASP A 58 0.82 4.35 -10.24
C ASP A 58 1.49 5.64 -9.76
N ALA A 59 2.79 5.56 -9.48
CA ALA A 59 3.55 6.65 -8.87
C ALA A 59 3.74 7.87 -9.81
N ARG A 60 3.44 7.74 -11.10
CA ARG A 60 3.55 8.84 -12.08
C ARG A 60 2.23 9.58 -12.25
N THR A 61 1.12 8.86 -12.22
CA THR A 61 -0.21 9.39 -12.53
C THR A 61 -1.07 9.57 -11.28
N GLY A 62 -0.69 8.96 -10.15
CA GLY A 62 -1.49 8.94 -8.91
C GLY A 62 -2.75 8.08 -9.02
N GLN A 63 -2.94 7.38 -10.14
CA GLN A 63 -4.14 6.58 -10.37
C GLN A 63 -4.04 5.21 -9.69
N PRO A 64 -5.14 4.69 -9.13
CA PRO A 64 -5.16 3.34 -8.60
C PRO A 64 -4.92 2.33 -9.72
N LEU A 65 -3.99 1.41 -9.48
CA LEU A 65 -3.77 0.27 -10.35
C LEU A 65 -4.74 -0.85 -9.94
N PRO A 66 -5.19 -1.69 -10.88
CA PRO A 66 -5.96 -2.88 -10.53
C PRO A 66 -5.13 -3.72 -9.56
N GLY A 67 -5.59 -3.77 -8.31
CA GLY A 67 -4.99 -4.62 -7.28
C GLY A 67 -5.09 -6.10 -7.68
N PRO A 68 -4.36 -7.00 -7.02
CA PRO A 68 -4.61 -8.42 -7.17
C PRO A 68 -6.08 -8.66 -6.84
N ARG A 69 -6.86 -9.14 -7.83
CA ARG A 69 -8.27 -9.50 -7.63
C ARG A 69 -8.30 -10.54 -6.50
N ARG A 70 -8.90 -10.17 -5.37
CA ARG A 70 -9.21 -11.12 -4.31
C ARG A 70 -10.14 -12.17 -4.95
N PRO A 71 -9.80 -13.47 -4.98
CA PRO A 71 -10.77 -14.47 -5.38
C PRO A 71 -11.97 -14.39 -4.43
N ALA A 72 -13.17 -14.49 -5.02
CA ALA A 72 -14.44 -14.44 -4.30
C ALA A 72 -14.56 -15.54 -3.25
#